data_AF-X1SUG0-F1
#
_entry.id   AF-X1SUG0-F1
#
_cell.length_a   1.000
_cell.length_b   1.000
_cell.length_c   1.000
_cell.angle_alpha   90.00
_cell.angle_beta   90.00
_cell.angle_gamma   90.00
#
_symmetry.space_group_name_H-M   'P 1'
#
loop_
_entity.id
_entity.type
_entity.pdbx_description
1 polymer ?
#
loop_
_entity_poly.entity_id
_entity_poly.type
_entity_poly.pdbx_seq_one_letter_code
_entity_poly.pdbx_strand_id
1 'polypeptide(L)'
;GAELIEGTQHASDVLSQNENALLDQLTQVIEKLSHLSTRDPALEGVVKTLSEGEILIREASYDLGNYLKHSDLDPDTLAEVEARMSLWHETARKLRIQPETLHTEMESVQAEIKGLEEGFDVEKLQKELAAARQAYETQADLLCTARKKAALALSKRVTESMQTLSMQGGVFVVDVAKGEPSAKGSDNIEFRVAGHPGVTPQAIQKVASGGELARISLAITVNTVESTPVPTLIFDEVDSGIGGAVAETVGRYLRLLASNKQVLCVTHLPQ
;
A
#
# COMPACT_ATOMS: atom_id res chain seq x y z
N GLY A 1 -52.78 -12.58 -15.91
CA GLY A 1 -52.26 -11.45 -16.69
C GLY A 1 -51.50 -12.00 -17.87
N ALA A 2 -50.21 -12.30 -17.70
CA ALA A 2 -49.34 -12.87 -18.72
C ALA A 2 -49.89 -14.15 -19.37
N GLU A 3 -50.32 -15.15 -18.58
CA GLU A 3 -50.89 -16.41 -19.11
C GLU A 3 -52.13 -16.19 -19.99
N LEU A 4 -52.89 -15.13 -19.72
CA LEU A 4 -54.12 -14.80 -20.43
C LEU A 4 -53.81 -14.11 -21.77
N ILE A 5 -52.80 -13.24 -21.81
CA ILE A 5 -52.28 -12.64 -23.05
C ILE A 5 -51.62 -13.72 -23.92
N GLU A 6 -50.72 -14.51 -23.34
CA GLU A 6 -49.99 -15.57 -24.05
C GLU A 6 -50.95 -16.59 -24.66
N GLY A 7 -51.95 -17.05 -23.89
CA GLY A 7 -52.96 -17.98 -24.37
C GLY A 7 -53.88 -17.40 -25.46
N THR A 8 -54.27 -16.13 -25.35
CA THR A 8 -55.14 -15.48 -26.35
C THR A 8 -54.39 -15.10 -27.63
N GLN A 9 -53.12 -14.72 -27.52
CA GLN A 9 -52.25 -14.44 -28.65
C GLN A 9 -51.90 -15.73 -29.42
N HIS A 10 -51.56 -16.80 -28.71
CA HIS A 10 -51.38 -18.13 -29.31
C HIS A 10 -52.63 -18.60 -30.07
N ALA A 11 -53.82 -18.45 -29.46
CA ALA A 11 -55.07 -18.80 -30.12
C ALA A 11 -55.34 -17.96 -31.38
N SER A 12 -55.04 -16.65 -31.36
CA SER A 12 -55.15 -15.76 -32.51
C SER A 12 -54.22 -16.19 -33.66
N ASP A 13 -52.99 -16.57 -33.32
CA ASP A 13 -51.99 -17.01 -34.29
C ASP A 13 -52.38 -18.32 -34.97
N VAL A 14 -52.89 -19.29 -34.20
CA VAL A 14 -53.38 -20.58 -34.73
C VAL A 14 -54.61 -20.39 -35.64
N LEU A 15 -55.52 -19.48 -35.28
CA LEU A 15 -56.74 -19.25 -36.05
C LEU A 15 -56.49 -18.51 -37.37
N SER A 16 -55.60 -17.51 -37.39
CA SER A 16 -55.55 -16.54 -38.50
C SER A 16 -54.19 -16.00 -38.93
N GLN A 17 -53.11 -16.11 -38.14
CA GLN A 17 -51.86 -15.36 -38.42
C GLN A 17 -50.65 -16.25 -38.79
N ASN A 18 -50.73 -17.57 -38.58
CA ASN A 18 -49.67 -18.51 -38.95
C ASN A 18 -49.74 -18.97 -40.41
N GLU A 19 -48.61 -19.42 -40.99
CA GLU A 19 -48.54 -20.01 -42.35
C GLU A 19 -49.43 -21.26 -42.53
N ASN A 20 -49.91 -21.86 -41.43
CA ASN A 20 -50.84 -22.98 -41.39
C ASN A 20 -52.12 -22.61 -40.61
N ALA A 21 -52.62 -21.38 -40.78
CA ALA A 21 -53.83 -20.92 -40.10
C ALA A 21 -55.01 -21.84 -40.37
N LEU A 22 -55.78 -22.14 -39.31
CA LEU A 22 -56.91 -23.06 -39.39
C LEU A 22 -57.97 -22.60 -40.40
N LEU A 23 -58.20 -21.29 -40.50
CA LEU A 23 -59.12 -20.70 -41.47
C LEU A 23 -58.66 -20.95 -42.91
N ASP A 24 -57.38 -20.73 -43.22
CA ASP A 24 -56.84 -20.95 -44.57
C ASP A 24 -56.90 -22.43 -44.97
N GLN A 25 -56.62 -23.33 -44.04
CA GLN A 25 -56.75 -24.78 -44.25
C GLN A 25 -58.21 -25.17 -44.49
N LEU A 26 -59.15 -24.59 -43.73
CA LEU A 26 -60.58 -24.85 -43.87
C LEU A 26 -61.10 -24.35 -45.22
N THR A 27 -60.71 -23.15 -45.66
CA THR A 27 -61.04 -22.62 -46.98
C THR A 27 -60.56 -23.55 -48.09
N GLN A 28 -59.31 -24.05 -48.03
CA GLN A 28 -58.79 -25.00 -49.02
C GLN A 28 -59.58 -26.32 -49.07
N VAL A 29 -60.04 -26.82 -47.91
CA VAL A 29 -60.88 -28.02 -47.84
C VAL A 29 -62.25 -27.76 -48.47
N ILE A 30 -62.87 -26.61 -48.18
CA ILE A 30 -64.16 -26.21 -48.73
C ILE A 30 -64.09 -26.06 -50.26
N GLU A 31 -63.01 -25.46 -50.79
CA GLU A 31 -62.79 -25.33 -52.23
C GLU A 31 -62.67 -26.69 -52.92
N LYS A 32 -61.86 -27.60 -52.36
CA LYS A 32 -61.69 -28.96 -52.91
C LYS A 32 -63.00 -29.75 -52.89
N LEU A 33 -63.76 -29.69 -51.81
CA LEU A 33 -65.04 -30.40 -51.69
C LEU A 33 -66.13 -29.77 -52.57
N SER A 34 -66.14 -28.45 -52.76
CA SER A 34 -67.02 -27.76 -53.71
C SER A 34 -66.75 -28.19 -55.15
N HIS A 35 -65.47 -28.37 -55.52
CA HIS A 35 -65.15 -28.88 -56.84
C HIS A 35 -65.64 -30.34 -57.02
N LEU A 36 -65.59 -31.17 -55.97
CA LEU A 36 -66.08 -32.54 -56.02
C LEU A 36 -67.61 -32.65 -56.00
N SER A 37 -68.31 -31.72 -55.34
CA SER A 37 -69.79 -31.72 -55.30
C SER A 37 -70.41 -31.49 -56.68
N THR A 38 -69.68 -30.87 -57.62
CA THR A 38 -70.12 -30.79 -59.03
C THR A 38 -70.25 -32.15 -59.71
N ARG A 39 -69.58 -33.19 -59.18
CA ARG A 39 -69.61 -34.57 -59.68
C ARG A 39 -70.50 -35.48 -58.84
N ASP A 40 -70.56 -35.26 -57.54
CA ASP A 40 -71.41 -35.99 -56.60
C ASP A 40 -72.21 -35.02 -55.71
N PRO A 41 -73.50 -34.79 -56.01
CA PRO A 41 -74.35 -33.91 -55.23
C PRO A 41 -74.49 -34.29 -53.74
N ALA A 42 -74.17 -35.52 -53.35
CA ALA A 42 -74.19 -35.93 -51.94
C ALA A 42 -73.22 -35.12 -51.07
N LEU A 43 -72.20 -34.48 -51.67
CA LEU A 43 -71.21 -33.66 -50.97
C LEU A 43 -71.67 -32.22 -50.70
N GLU A 44 -72.77 -31.74 -51.31
CA GLU A 44 -73.25 -30.37 -51.11
C GLU A 44 -73.57 -30.06 -49.64
N GLY A 45 -74.16 -31.04 -48.93
CA GLY A 45 -74.45 -30.89 -47.50
C GLY A 45 -73.20 -30.70 -46.66
N VAL A 46 -72.12 -31.42 -46.99
CA VAL A 46 -70.82 -31.32 -46.28
C VAL A 46 -70.17 -29.96 -46.52
N VAL A 47 -70.17 -29.49 -47.77
CA VAL A 47 -69.65 -28.16 -48.14
C VAL A 47 -70.41 -27.07 -47.40
N LYS A 48 -71.74 -27.17 -47.33
CA LYS A 48 -72.58 -26.19 -46.62
C LYS A 48 -72.24 -26.13 -45.13
N THR A 49 -72.14 -27.28 -44.46
CA THR A 49 -71.79 -27.33 -43.03
C THR A 49 -70.39 -26.78 -42.75
N LEU A 50 -69.41 -27.09 -43.60
CA LEU A 50 -68.06 -26.54 -43.44
C LEU A 50 -68.01 -25.03 -43.67
N SER A 51 -68.77 -24.52 -44.65
CA SER A 51 -68.86 -23.08 -44.93
C SER A 51 -69.52 -22.32 -43.77
N GLU A 52 -70.56 -22.89 -43.15
CA GLU A 52 -71.16 -22.33 -41.93
C GLU A 52 -70.17 -22.32 -40.76
N GLY A 53 -69.40 -23.41 -40.60
CA GLY A 53 -68.33 -23.48 -39.60
C GLY A 53 -67.21 -22.45 -39.82
N GLU A 54 -66.80 -22.22 -41.06
CA GLU A 54 -65.80 -21.21 -41.42
C GLU A 54 -66.24 -19.80 -41.00
N ILE A 55 -67.51 -19.46 -41.22
CA ILE A 55 -68.07 -18.17 -40.82
C ILE A 55 -67.98 -18.01 -39.30
N LEU A 56 -68.39 -19.02 -38.53
CA LEU A 56 -68.36 -18.97 -37.06
C LEU A 56 -66.93 -18.86 -36.52
N ILE A 57 -65.99 -19.59 -37.10
CA ILE A 57 -64.57 -19.53 -36.68
C ILE A 57 -63.97 -18.17 -37.02
N ARG A 58 -64.34 -17.59 -38.16
CA ARG A 58 -63.89 -16.26 -38.58
C ARG A 58 -64.43 -15.16 -37.65
N GLU A 59 -65.69 -15.27 -37.22
CA GLU A 59 -66.29 -14.38 -36.22
C GLU A 59 -65.57 -14.50 -34.87
N ALA A 60 -65.33 -15.72 -34.38
CA ALA A 60 -64.57 -15.95 -33.15
C ALA A 60 -63.14 -15.40 -33.22
N SER A 61 -62.46 -15.52 -34.37
CA SER A 61 -61.14 -14.93 -34.59
C SER A 61 -61.17 -13.40 -34.57
N TYR A 62 -62.24 -12.79 -35.10
CA TYR A 62 -62.42 -11.34 -35.08
C TYR A 62 -62.68 -10.83 -33.65
N ASP A 63 -63.52 -11.52 -32.89
CA ASP A 63 -63.81 -11.19 -31.49
C ASP A 63 -62.57 -11.34 -30.61
N LEU A 64 -61.76 -12.38 -30.83
CA LEU A 64 -60.47 -12.57 -30.15
C LEU A 64 -59.48 -11.44 -30.49
N GLY A 65 -59.43 -11.02 -31.75
CA GLY A 65 -58.62 -9.86 -32.17
C GLY A 65 -59.06 -8.55 -31.51
N ASN A 66 -60.37 -8.35 -31.32
CA ASN A 66 -60.90 -7.18 -30.61
C ASN A 66 -60.61 -7.22 -29.11
N TYR A 67 -60.67 -8.42 -28.51
CA TYR A 67 -60.29 -8.64 -27.12
C TYR A 67 -58.83 -8.27 -26.87
N LEU A 68 -57.93 -8.73 -27.74
CA LEU A 68 -56.49 -8.41 -27.67
C LEU A 68 -56.23 -6.90 -27.81
N LYS A 69 -56.97 -6.19 -28.67
CA LYS A 69 -56.84 -4.73 -28.84
C LYS A 69 -57.38 -3.91 -27.67
N HIS A 70 -58.36 -4.41 -26.92
CA HIS A 70 -58.95 -3.71 -25.76
C HIS A 70 -58.27 -4.06 -24.44
N SER A 71 -57.35 -5.02 -24.43
CA SER A 71 -56.54 -5.29 -23.24
C SER A 71 -55.51 -4.16 -23.10
N ASP A 72 -55.56 -3.41 -21.99
CA ASP A 72 -54.58 -2.36 -21.61
C ASP A 72 -53.18 -2.93 -21.30
N LEU A 73 -52.84 -4.10 -21.83
CA LEU A 73 -51.62 -4.84 -21.54
C LEU A 73 -50.68 -4.67 -22.73
N ASP A 74 -49.82 -3.67 -22.65
CA ASP A 74 -48.75 -3.43 -23.63
C ASP A 74 -47.60 -4.43 -23.38
N PRO A 75 -47.42 -5.44 -24.26
CA PRO A 75 -46.45 -6.51 -24.05
C PRO A 75 -45.01 -6.02 -24.08
N ASP A 76 -44.70 -4.95 -24.81
CA ASP A 76 -43.34 -4.40 -24.91
C ASP A 76 -42.94 -3.75 -23.59
N THR A 77 -43.86 -2.98 -22.98
CA THR A 77 -43.61 -2.37 -21.66
C THR A 77 -43.48 -3.42 -20.56
N LEU A 78 -44.24 -4.52 -20.63
CA LEU A 78 -44.11 -5.63 -19.68
C LEU A 78 -42.72 -6.27 -19.79
N ALA A 79 -42.26 -6.56 -21.01
CA ALA A 79 -40.94 -7.13 -21.26
C ALA A 79 -39.81 -6.22 -20.75
N GLU A 80 -39.92 -4.90 -20.94
CA GLU A 80 -38.95 -3.93 -20.40
C GLU A 80 -38.90 -3.95 -18.86
N VAL A 81 -40.05 -4.01 -18.20
CA VAL A 81 -40.14 -4.04 -16.73
C VAL A 81 -39.57 -5.36 -16.18
N GLU A 82 -39.89 -6.50 -16.81
CA GLU A 82 -39.37 -7.80 -16.42
C GLU A 82 -37.85 -7.89 -16.60
N ALA A 83 -37.31 -7.35 -17.69
CA ALA A 83 -35.87 -7.27 -17.92
C ALA A 83 -35.17 -6.43 -16.84
N ARG A 84 -35.75 -5.28 -16.48
CA ARG A 84 -35.22 -4.40 -15.43
C ARG A 84 -35.29 -5.04 -14.05
N MET A 85 -36.39 -5.72 -13.73
CA MET A 85 -36.55 -6.45 -12.46
C MET A 85 -35.55 -7.61 -12.37
N SER A 86 -35.32 -8.32 -13.47
CA SER A 86 -34.33 -9.39 -13.57
C SER A 86 -32.91 -8.86 -13.28
N LEU A 87 -32.54 -7.72 -13.87
CA LEU A 87 -31.26 -7.06 -13.60
C LEU A 87 -31.07 -6.73 -12.11
N TRP A 88 -32.10 -6.22 -11.44
CA TRP A 88 -32.05 -5.94 -10.00
C TRP A 88 -31.87 -7.22 -9.18
N HIS A 89 -32.62 -8.27 -9.47
CA HIS A 89 -32.47 -9.55 -8.76
C HIS A 89 -31.10 -10.19 -8.99
N GLU A 90 -30.56 -10.14 -10.21
CA GLU A 90 -29.22 -10.64 -10.50
C GLU A 90 -28.14 -9.85 -9.76
N THR A 91 -28.26 -8.53 -9.71
CA THR A 91 -27.32 -7.65 -9.01
C THR A 91 -27.37 -7.89 -7.51
N ALA A 92 -28.57 -7.97 -6.92
CA ALA A 92 -28.77 -8.31 -5.52
C ALA A 92 -28.20 -9.68 -5.17
N ARG A 93 -28.40 -10.68 -6.04
CA ARG A 93 -27.83 -12.03 -5.87
C ARG A 93 -26.31 -12.02 -5.90
N LYS A 94 -25.68 -11.27 -6.81
CA LYS A 94 -24.22 -11.11 -6.88
C LYS A 94 -23.66 -10.48 -5.59
N LEU A 95 -24.34 -9.47 -5.07
CA LEU A 95 -23.98 -8.76 -3.84
C LEU A 95 -24.45 -9.48 -2.56
N ARG A 96 -25.22 -10.57 -2.68
CA ARG A 96 -25.81 -11.35 -1.57
C ARG A 96 -26.68 -10.52 -0.63
N ILE A 97 -27.45 -9.59 -1.19
CA ILE A 97 -28.39 -8.72 -0.47
C ILE A 97 -29.80 -8.87 -1.03
N GLN A 98 -30.76 -8.23 -0.37
CA GLN A 98 -32.13 -8.14 -0.89
C GLN A 98 -32.20 -7.08 -2.00
N PRO A 99 -32.99 -7.29 -3.07
CA PRO A 99 -33.17 -6.30 -4.14
C PRO A 99 -33.59 -4.92 -3.65
N GLU A 100 -34.43 -4.86 -2.61
CA GLU A 100 -34.93 -3.63 -2.01
C GLU A 100 -33.83 -2.79 -1.34
N THR A 101 -32.73 -3.43 -0.92
CA THR A 101 -31.61 -2.75 -0.24
C THR A 101 -30.49 -2.32 -1.18
N LEU A 102 -30.60 -2.60 -2.49
CA LEU A 102 -29.57 -2.26 -3.49
C LEU A 102 -29.20 -0.77 -3.49
N HIS A 103 -30.19 0.10 -3.33
CA HIS A 103 -29.96 1.55 -3.32
C HIS A 103 -29.13 1.97 -2.11
N THR A 104 -29.46 1.47 -0.92
CA THR A 104 -28.70 1.74 0.31
C THR A 104 -27.28 1.20 0.22
N GLU A 105 -27.08 0.02 -0.37
CA GLU A 105 -25.75 -0.55 -0.60
C GLU A 105 -24.92 0.33 -1.54
N MET A 106 -25.53 0.82 -2.63
CA MET A 106 -24.88 1.74 -3.57
C MET A 106 -24.44 3.03 -2.87
N GLU A 107 -25.29 3.63 -2.04
CA GLU A 107 -24.96 4.83 -1.27
C GLU A 107 -23.82 4.57 -0.27
N SER A 108 -23.85 3.42 0.42
CA SER A 108 -22.80 3.01 1.36
C SER A 108 -21.45 2.86 0.66
N VAL A 109 -21.41 2.13 -0.46
CA VAL A 109 -20.19 1.94 -1.25
C VAL A 109 -19.68 3.26 -1.82
N GLN A 110 -20.56 4.13 -2.30
CA GLN A 110 -20.17 5.47 -2.77
C GLN A 110 -19.59 6.34 -1.66
N ALA A 111 -20.18 6.29 -0.46
CA ALA A 111 -19.66 6.99 0.70
C ALA A 111 -18.30 6.44 1.15
N GLU A 112 -18.11 5.12 1.10
CA GLU A 112 -16.83 4.48 1.41
C GLU A 112 -15.75 4.88 0.39
N ILE A 113 -16.04 4.83 -0.91
CA ILE A 113 -15.13 5.27 -1.97
C ILE A 113 -14.73 6.73 -1.74
N LYS A 114 -15.72 7.61 -1.52
CA LYS A 114 -15.45 9.02 -1.27
C LYS A 114 -14.59 9.24 -0.01
N GLY A 115 -14.87 8.50 1.06
CA GLY A 115 -14.06 8.56 2.28
C GLY A 115 -12.61 8.09 2.07
N LEU A 116 -12.39 7.10 1.20
CA LEU A 116 -11.05 6.63 0.82
C LEU A 116 -10.31 7.64 -0.06
N GLU A 117 -11.02 8.33 -0.96
CA GLU A 117 -10.46 9.38 -1.84
C GLU A 117 -10.11 10.66 -1.07
N GLU A 118 -10.93 11.07 -0.10
CA GLU A 118 -10.70 12.26 0.72
C GLU A 118 -9.56 12.09 1.74
N GLY A 119 -9.17 10.85 2.06
CA GLY A 119 -8.26 10.53 3.15
C GLY A 119 -6.79 10.87 2.95
N PHE A 120 -6.32 10.99 1.70
CA PHE A 120 -4.89 11.17 1.43
C PHE A 120 -4.62 12.13 0.28
N ASP A 121 -4.32 13.39 0.60
CA ASP A 121 -3.63 14.29 -0.32
C ASP A 121 -2.16 13.84 -0.44
N VAL A 122 -1.96 12.78 -1.23
CA VAL A 122 -0.64 12.16 -1.44
C VAL A 122 0.35 13.17 -1.99
N GLU A 123 -0.09 14.08 -2.86
CA GLU A 123 0.77 15.14 -3.41
C GLU A 123 1.26 16.09 -2.33
N LYS A 124 0.36 16.53 -1.43
CA LYS A 124 0.74 17.36 -0.28
C LYS A 124 1.70 16.62 0.64
N LEU A 125 1.41 15.37 1.00
CA LEU A 125 2.30 14.56 1.85
C LEU A 125 3.69 14.35 1.21
N GLN A 126 3.76 14.14 -0.10
CA GLN A 126 5.02 14.05 -0.84
C GLN A 126 5.80 15.36 -0.80
N LYS A 127 5.13 16.51 -0.96
CA LYS A 127 5.76 17.84 -0.84
C LYS A 127 6.28 18.09 0.57
N GLU A 128 5.50 17.74 1.59
CA GLU A 128 5.90 17.87 3.00
C GLU A 128 7.11 16.98 3.33
N LEU A 129 7.11 15.73 2.85
CA LEU A 129 8.25 14.80 3.00
C LEU A 129 9.51 15.35 2.33
N ALA A 130 9.40 15.86 1.10
CA ALA A 130 10.53 16.43 0.36
C ALA A 130 11.12 17.65 1.09
N ALA A 131 10.26 18.55 1.58
CA ALA A 131 10.68 19.71 2.35
C ALA A 131 11.37 19.32 3.67
N ALA A 132 10.79 18.37 4.42
CA ALA A 132 11.39 17.88 5.66
C ALA A 132 12.75 17.20 5.42
N ARG A 133 12.87 16.42 4.34
CA ARG A 133 14.13 15.78 3.95
C ARG A 133 15.20 16.79 3.59
N GLN A 134 14.86 17.82 2.80
CA GLN A 134 15.81 18.86 2.43
C GLN A 134 16.28 19.65 3.66
N ALA A 135 15.37 19.95 4.58
CA ALA A 135 15.71 20.61 5.85
C ALA A 135 16.67 19.73 6.68
N TYR A 136 16.40 18.43 6.75
CA TYR A 136 17.29 17.47 7.43
C TYR A 136 18.69 17.43 6.80
N GLU A 137 18.78 17.26 5.48
CA GLU A 137 20.04 17.15 4.75
C GLU A 137 20.91 18.41 4.94
N THR A 138 20.28 19.59 4.87
CA THR A 138 20.96 20.87 5.12
C THR A 138 21.58 20.94 6.53
N GLN A 139 20.84 20.53 7.55
CA GLN A 139 21.35 20.53 8.92
C GLN A 139 22.39 19.43 9.17
N ALA A 140 22.22 18.26 8.54
CA ALA A 140 23.17 17.16 8.63
C ALA A 140 24.53 17.54 8.01
N ASP A 141 24.54 18.25 6.88
CA ASP A 141 25.77 18.71 6.23
C ASP A 141 26.53 19.76 7.05
N LEU A 142 25.80 20.69 7.70
CA LEU A 142 26.39 21.65 8.63
C LEU A 142 27.05 20.92 9.83
N LEU A 143 26.35 19.93 10.38
CA LEU A 143 26.86 19.10 11.47
C LEU A 143 28.08 18.27 11.05
N CYS A 144 28.06 17.67 9.86
CA CYS A 144 29.18 16.91 9.29
C CYS A 144 30.43 17.80 9.15
N THR A 145 30.26 19.02 8.65
CA THR A 145 31.35 19.99 8.49
C THR A 145 31.96 20.37 9.84
N ALA A 146 31.11 20.66 10.84
CA ALA A 146 31.56 20.95 12.20
C ALA A 146 32.30 19.75 12.82
N ARG A 147 31.79 18.53 12.63
CA ARG A 147 32.41 17.29 13.09
C ARG A 147 33.78 17.07 12.47
N LYS A 148 33.93 17.22 11.16
CA LYS A 148 35.23 17.08 10.49
C LYS A 148 36.27 18.06 11.03
N LYS A 149 35.86 19.32 11.27
CA LYS A 149 36.74 20.33 11.89
C LYS A 149 37.16 19.94 13.31
N ALA A 150 36.22 19.50 14.14
CA ALA A 150 36.49 19.06 15.51
C ALA A 150 37.34 17.77 15.54
N ALA A 151 37.05 16.83 14.65
CA ALA A 151 37.78 15.58 14.47
C ALA A 151 39.25 15.83 14.16
N LEU A 152 39.56 16.74 13.23
CA LEU A 152 40.94 17.13 12.91
C LEU A 152 41.65 17.75 14.11
N ALA A 153 40.98 18.67 14.83
CA ALA A 153 41.56 19.33 15.99
C ALA A 153 41.86 18.33 17.13
N LEU A 154 40.91 17.43 17.42
CA LEU A 154 41.08 16.39 18.44
C LEU A 154 42.16 15.38 18.02
N SER A 155 42.18 14.96 16.75
CA SER A 155 43.18 14.04 16.19
C SER A 155 44.60 14.56 16.43
N LYS A 156 44.82 15.85 16.12
CA LYS A 156 46.13 16.49 16.33
C LYS A 156 46.53 16.52 17.80
N ARG A 157 45.66 17.01 18.69
CA ARG A 157 45.97 17.15 20.12
C ARG A 157 46.25 15.80 20.80
N VAL A 158 45.44 14.78 20.50
CA VAL A 158 45.65 13.45 21.07
C VAL A 158 46.91 12.80 20.50
N THR A 159 47.20 12.98 19.21
CA THR A 159 48.45 12.52 18.60
C THR A 159 49.67 13.16 19.26
N GLU A 160 49.62 14.46 19.56
CA GLU A 160 50.68 15.17 20.30
C GLU A 160 50.86 14.60 21.71
N SER A 161 49.77 14.35 22.44
CA SER A 161 49.80 13.69 23.75
C SER A 161 50.41 12.28 23.68
N MET A 162 50.07 11.48 22.68
CA MET A 162 50.59 10.13 22.49
C MET A 162 52.11 10.09 22.39
N GLN A 163 52.74 11.11 21.80
CA GLN A 163 54.20 11.18 21.68
C GLN A 163 54.90 11.19 23.05
N THR A 164 54.20 11.66 24.09
CA THR A 164 54.72 11.76 25.46
C THR A 164 54.32 10.58 26.37
N LEU A 165 53.51 9.64 25.86
CA LEU A 165 52.91 8.53 26.62
C LEU A 165 53.45 7.16 26.17
N SER A 166 54.74 7.09 25.84
CA SER A 166 55.42 5.88 25.35
C SER A 166 54.84 5.30 24.05
N MET A 167 54.21 6.14 23.21
CA MET A 167 53.66 5.76 21.89
C MET A 167 54.27 6.64 20.80
N GLN A 168 55.60 6.81 20.85
CA GLN A 168 56.31 7.70 19.93
C GLN A 168 56.16 7.21 18.48
N GLY A 169 55.73 8.11 17.60
CA GLY A 169 55.43 7.80 16.21
C GLY A 169 54.04 7.18 15.99
N GLY A 170 53.25 6.97 17.04
CA GLY A 170 51.85 6.61 16.94
C GLY A 170 50.97 7.80 16.51
N VAL A 171 49.81 7.52 15.93
CA VAL A 171 48.86 8.52 15.41
C VAL A 171 47.45 8.16 15.83
N PHE A 172 46.69 9.16 16.26
CA PHE A 172 45.26 9.08 16.52
C PHE A 172 44.47 9.81 15.44
N VAL A 173 43.45 9.15 14.89
CA VAL A 173 42.58 9.68 13.84
C VAL A 173 41.13 9.48 14.23
N VAL A 174 40.38 10.58 14.27
CA VAL A 174 38.91 10.53 14.33
C VAL A 174 38.40 10.48 12.89
N ASP A 175 37.97 9.30 12.46
CA ASP A 175 37.39 9.10 11.14
C ASP A 175 35.90 9.52 11.16
N VAL A 176 35.51 10.34 10.19
CA VAL A 176 34.14 10.84 10.02
C VAL A 176 33.66 10.43 8.64
N ALA A 177 32.97 9.30 8.59
CA ALA A 177 32.44 8.71 7.37
C ALA A 177 30.94 9.01 7.23
N LYS A 178 30.41 8.98 6.00
CA LYS A 178 28.97 9.08 5.78
C LYS A 178 28.28 7.84 6.33
N GLY A 179 27.23 8.03 7.12
CA GLY A 179 26.38 6.99 7.67
C GLY A 179 24.93 7.16 7.22
N GLU A 180 24.07 6.29 7.74
CA GLU A 180 22.63 6.38 7.53
C GLU A 180 22.02 7.58 8.27
N PRO A 181 20.97 8.21 7.71
CA PRO A 181 20.23 9.27 8.39
C PRO A 181 19.73 8.83 9.77
N SER A 182 20.10 9.58 10.80
CA SER A 182 19.61 9.38 12.16
C SER A 182 19.28 10.71 12.83
N ALA A 183 18.65 10.64 14.01
CA ALA A 183 18.45 11.80 14.89
C ALA A 183 19.77 12.49 15.31
N LYS A 184 20.92 11.81 15.15
CA LYS A 184 22.26 12.34 15.43
C LYS A 184 22.96 12.85 14.16
N GLY A 185 22.27 12.99 13.04
CA GLY A 185 22.84 13.33 11.73
C GLY A 185 23.21 12.10 10.91
N SER A 186 23.99 12.31 9.84
CA SER A 186 24.31 11.28 8.82
C SER A 186 25.81 10.95 8.79
N ASP A 187 26.47 11.00 9.94
CA ASP A 187 27.87 10.65 10.09
C ASP A 187 28.04 9.43 10.98
N ASN A 188 28.92 8.53 10.57
CA ASN A 188 29.49 7.50 11.42
C ASN A 188 30.89 7.96 11.89
N ILE A 189 31.10 8.00 13.20
CA ILE A 189 32.34 8.49 13.81
C ILE A 189 33.07 7.30 14.42
N GLU A 190 34.32 7.08 14.01
CA GLU A 190 35.17 6.00 14.53
C GLU A 190 36.51 6.55 15.01
N PHE A 191 36.94 6.15 16.20
CA PHE A 191 38.26 6.47 16.73
C PHE A 191 39.26 5.40 16.31
N ARG A 192 40.28 5.82 15.57
CA ARG A 192 41.32 4.94 15.02
C ARG A 192 42.70 5.31 15.55
N VAL A 193 43.53 4.29 15.76
CA VAL A 193 44.88 4.41 16.31
C VAL A 193 45.86 3.59 15.48
N ALA A 194 47.03 4.15 15.25
CA ALA A 194 48.24 3.42 14.90
C ALA A 194 49.25 3.58 16.05
N GLY A 195 49.73 2.48 16.64
CA GLY A 195 50.61 2.52 17.81
C GLY A 195 52.06 2.93 17.49
N HIS A 196 52.48 2.80 16.23
CA HIS A 196 53.85 3.08 15.79
C HIS A 196 53.88 3.52 14.31
N PRO A 197 55.01 4.12 13.85
CA PRO A 197 55.13 4.60 12.48
C PRO A 197 54.88 3.53 11.43
N GLY A 198 54.27 3.93 10.31
CA GLY A 198 54.10 3.08 9.13
C GLY A 198 52.92 2.11 9.17
N VAL A 199 52.13 2.08 10.24
CA VAL A 199 50.92 1.26 10.33
C VAL A 199 49.67 2.07 10.01
N THR A 200 48.77 1.46 9.24
CA THR A 200 47.45 2.04 8.97
C THR A 200 46.62 2.09 10.25
N PRO A 201 46.08 3.26 10.64
CA PRO A 201 45.22 3.36 11.82
C PRO A 201 44.01 2.42 11.72
N GLN A 202 43.76 1.64 12.75
CA GLN A 202 42.57 0.79 12.85
C GLN A 202 41.73 1.18 14.07
N ALA A 203 40.50 0.67 14.15
CA ALA A 203 39.61 0.90 15.27
C ALA A 203 40.33 0.69 16.62
N ILE A 204 40.18 1.63 17.55
CA ILE A 204 40.90 1.62 18.84
C ILE A 204 40.73 0.31 19.62
N GLN A 205 39.58 -0.37 19.45
CA GLN A 205 39.25 -1.66 20.07
C GLN A 205 40.10 -2.84 19.56
N LYS A 206 40.75 -2.70 18.40
CA LYS A 206 41.48 -3.78 17.72
C LYS A 206 43.00 -3.71 17.88
N VAL A 207 43.54 -2.57 18.33
CA VAL A 207 44.98 -2.27 18.18
C VAL A 207 45.74 -2.21 19.51
N ALA A 208 45.10 -1.79 20.60
CA ALA A 208 45.81 -1.43 21.81
C ALA A 208 45.84 -2.56 22.85
N SER A 209 47.00 -2.75 23.48
CA SER A 209 47.09 -3.47 24.77
C SER A 209 46.31 -2.72 25.87
N GLY A 210 45.97 -3.39 26.98
CA GLY A 210 45.21 -2.78 28.08
C GLY A 210 45.80 -1.45 28.56
N GLY A 211 47.12 -1.43 28.83
CA GLY A 211 47.83 -0.23 29.27
C GLY A 211 47.93 0.88 28.21
N GLU A 212 48.11 0.55 26.92
CA GLU A 212 48.11 1.56 25.85
C GLU A 212 46.72 2.18 25.67
N LEU A 213 45.67 1.35 25.72
CA LEU A 213 44.29 1.83 25.63
C LEU A 213 43.94 2.76 26.79
N ALA A 214 44.39 2.42 28.01
CA ALA A 214 44.22 3.25 29.19
C ALA A 214 44.92 4.61 29.02
N ARG A 215 46.16 4.63 28.50
CA ARG A 215 46.91 5.88 28.23
C ARG A 215 46.28 6.71 27.11
N ILE A 216 45.78 6.10 26.04
CA ILE A 216 45.08 6.81 24.97
C ILE A 216 43.76 7.40 25.50
N SER A 217 43.03 6.64 26.31
CA SER A 217 41.78 7.10 26.95
C SER A 217 42.06 8.27 27.90
N LEU A 218 43.16 8.23 28.65
CA LEU A 218 43.63 9.35 29.47
C LEU A 218 43.93 10.58 28.61
N ALA A 219 44.66 10.42 27.50
CA ALA A 219 44.97 11.52 26.58
C ALA A 219 43.71 12.14 25.98
N ILE A 220 42.74 11.33 25.55
CA ILE A 220 41.45 11.82 25.05
C ILE A 220 40.74 12.60 26.16
N THR A 221 40.63 12.02 27.36
CA THR A 221 39.89 12.63 28.47
C THR A 221 40.48 13.96 28.92
N VAL A 222 41.81 14.07 28.97
CA VAL A 222 42.51 15.33 29.27
C VAL A 222 42.18 16.40 28.23
N ASN A 223 42.15 16.01 26.94
CA ASN A 223 41.85 16.93 25.84
C ASN A 223 40.36 17.26 25.69
N THR A 224 39.47 16.54 26.38
CA THR A 224 38.02 16.76 26.34
C THR A 224 37.40 17.07 27.71
N VAL A 225 38.21 17.37 28.73
CA VAL A 225 37.75 17.43 30.14
C VAL A 225 36.61 18.41 30.37
N GLU A 226 36.61 19.56 29.67
CA GLU A 226 35.55 20.57 29.76
C GLU A 226 34.20 20.09 29.20
N SER A 227 34.25 19.13 28.26
CA SER A 227 33.07 18.55 27.62
C SER A 227 32.61 17.24 28.28
N THR A 228 33.33 16.75 29.29
CA THR A 228 33.00 15.50 29.98
C THR A 228 32.08 15.77 31.17
N PRO A 229 30.79 15.36 31.13
CA PRO A 229 29.84 15.62 32.22
C PRO A 229 30.08 14.73 33.45
N VAL A 230 30.87 13.66 33.31
CA VAL A 230 31.14 12.69 34.37
C VAL A 230 32.00 13.34 35.48
N PRO A 231 31.61 13.27 36.77
CA PRO A 231 32.35 13.89 37.87
C PRO A 231 33.52 13.05 38.41
N THR A 232 33.43 11.72 38.31
CA THR A 232 34.41 10.78 38.83
C THR A 232 34.90 9.84 37.72
N LEU A 233 36.21 9.75 37.56
CA LEU A 233 36.88 8.94 36.54
C LEU A 233 37.75 7.87 37.22
N ILE A 234 37.67 6.64 36.73
CA ILE A 234 38.49 5.53 37.20
C ILE A 234 39.40 5.10 36.04
N PHE A 235 40.70 5.08 36.30
CA PHE A 235 41.71 4.62 35.36
C PHE A 235 42.38 3.36 35.91
N ASP A 236 42.33 2.29 35.14
CA ASP A 236 43.01 1.03 35.42
C ASP A 236 44.18 0.84 34.46
N GLU A 237 45.26 0.21 34.92
CA GLU A 237 46.48 -0.10 34.16
C GLU A 237 47.19 1.07 33.43
N VAL A 238 46.93 2.33 33.79
CA VAL A 238 47.58 3.49 33.14
C VAL A 238 49.10 3.53 33.34
N ASP A 239 49.59 2.88 34.40
CA ASP A 239 50.99 2.73 34.78
C ASP A 239 51.62 1.42 34.24
N SER A 240 50.87 0.59 33.50
CA SER A 240 51.35 -0.69 32.99
C SER A 240 52.40 -0.51 31.88
N GLY A 241 53.54 -1.17 32.07
CA GLY A 241 54.63 -1.22 31.08
C GLY A 241 55.39 0.11 30.90
N ILE A 242 55.27 1.05 31.83
CA ILE A 242 55.96 2.35 31.77
C ILE A 242 56.81 2.61 33.03
N GLY A 243 57.76 3.55 32.91
CA GLY A 243 58.59 3.98 34.03
C GLY A 243 59.30 5.31 33.72
N GLY A 244 59.93 5.92 34.73
CA GLY A 244 60.71 7.15 34.59
C GLY A 244 59.89 8.33 34.05
N ALA A 245 60.40 9.02 33.03
CA ALA A 245 59.81 10.23 32.48
C ALA A 245 58.37 10.05 31.91
N VAL A 246 58.03 8.84 31.46
CA VAL A 246 56.68 8.53 30.97
C VAL A 246 55.69 8.47 32.12
N ALA A 247 56.08 7.82 33.23
CA ALA A 247 55.27 7.73 34.44
C ALA A 247 54.97 9.12 35.03
N GLU A 248 55.99 9.98 35.09
CA GLU A 248 55.83 11.38 35.50
C GLU A 248 54.84 12.15 34.60
N THR A 249 54.86 11.89 33.29
CA THR A 249 53.91 12.50 32.35
C THR A 249 52.47 12.01 32.58
N VAL A 250 52.28 10.71 32.83
CA VAL A 250 50.98 10.15 33.21
C VAL A 250 50.49 10.77 34.52
N GLY A 251 51.33 10.84 35.55
CA GLY A 251 51.01 11.49 36.83
C GLY A 251 50.58 12.95 36.65
N ARG A 252 51.27 13.71 35.80
CA ARG A 252 50.89 15.09 35.45
C ARG A 252 49.53 15.18 34.75
N TYR A 253 49.20 14.24 33.87
CA TYR A 253 47.89 14.20 33.19
C TYR A 253 46.77 13.87 34.18
N LEU A 254 46.98 12.88 35.06
CA LEU A 254 46.04 12.56 36.14
C LEU A 254 45.85 13.75 37.09
N ARG A 255 46.93 14.47 37.44
CA ARG A 255 46.86 15.69 38.26
C ARG A 255 46.08 16.81 37.58
N LEU A 256 46.26 16.99 36.27
CA LEU A 256 45.52 17.98 35.50
C LEU A 256 44.02 17.65 35.47
N LEU A 257 43.65 16.37 35.29
CA LEU A 257 42.25 15.95 35.41
C LEU A 257 41.70 16.16 36.82
N ALA A 258 42.51 15.87 37.83
CA ALA A 258 42.14 15.98 39.24
C ALA A 258 41.88 17.43 39.70
N SER A 259 42.25 18.44 38.91
CA SER A 259 41.92 19.84 39.24
C SER A 259 40.43 20.12 39.18
N ASN A 260 39.70 19.40 38.32
CA ASN A 260 38.30 19.66 38.01
C ASN A 260 37.39 18.46 38.31
N LYS A 261 37.95 17.25 38.47
CA LYS A 261 37.23 15.98 38.57
C LYS A 261 37.85 15.10 39.65
N GLN A 262 37.08 14.15 40.18
CA GLN A 262 37.64 13.10 41.02
C GLN A 262 38.30 12.05 40.11
N VAL A 263 39.57 11.73 40.37
CA VAL A 263 40.32 10.72 39.62
C VAL A 263 40.76 9.62 40.58
N LEU A 264 40.40 8.38 40.27
CA LEU A 264 40.82 7.19 41.00
C LEU A 264 41.69 6.34 40.08
N CYS A 265 42.88 5.98 40.54
CA CYS A 265 43.74 5.02 39.87
C CYS A 265 44.48 4.18 40.92
N VAL A 266 44.76 2.93 40.58
CA VAL A 266 45.69 2.10 41.36
C VAL A 266 47.03 2.18 40.64
N THR A 267 48.08 2.55 41.37
CA THR A 267 49.44 2.66 40.82
C THR A 267 50.47 2.10 41.79
N HIS A 268 51.53 1.52 41.24
CA HIS A 268 52.72 1.08 41.99
C HIS A 268 53.93 1.99 41.74
N LEU A 269 53.77 3.00 40.88
CA LEU A 269 54.81 3.98 40.56
C LEU A 269 54.72 5.18 41.54
N PRO A 270 55.85 5.62 42.11
CA PRO A 270 55.86 6.71 43.09
C PRO A 270 55.70 8.11 42.48
N GLN A 271 55.95 8.27 41.17
CA GLN A 271 55.75 9.51 40.40
C GLN A 271 54.26 9.75 40.14
#